data_AF-A0A358D8H6-F1
#
_entry.id   AF-A0A358D8H6-F1
#
_cell.length_a   1.000
_cell.length_b   1.000
_cell.length_c   1.000
_cell.angle_alpha   90.00
_cell.angle_beta   90.00
_cell.angle_gamma   90.00
#
_symmetry.space_group_name_H-M   'P 1'
#
loop_
_entity.id
_entity.type
_entity.pdbx_description
1 polymer ?
#
loop_
_entity_poly.entity_id
_entity_poly.type
_entity_poly.pdbx_seq_one_letter_code
_entity_poly.pdbx_strand_id
1 'polypeptide(L)'
;MTGPAGTSGQRRLVAVMLGAALVLGIAACASAAPNEDLPEGVSVRLVQQRSDVALHQAQVEITNGTDSPLSVDALSVADPRFETDADRVLQRTSVIAPGSTVGIRIQLPRPACDVPDDGASTVEFAWRLDERSGIARADLPDALEFLPAMHARECVADALGDAAAASFTHFEPGAGGGVGSLTLGVLPTGAGGARIEAIRPTNLLGFGDAGTGPDAALPLQIELPAGDTARREVNIVLEPFRCDAHAVQEDKRGTIFTTDVTVGGENGQIELAAPPDMRAEILNAVADYCGFGS
;
A
#
# COMPACT_ATOMS: atom_id res chain seq x y z
N MET A 1 -8.45 19.22 -70.38
CA MET A 1 -8.54 18.86 -71.81
C MET A 1 -7.67 17.62 -72.00
N THR A 2 -8.22 16.40 -71.80
CA THR A 2 -8.97 15.57 -72.78
C THR A 2 -8.10 14.95 -73.88
N GLY A 3 -7.68 13.68 -73.64
CA GLY A 3 -7.51 12.56 -74.61
C GLY A 3 -6.57 12.74 -75.80
N PRO A 4 -6.41 11.73 -76.70
CA PRO A 4 -6.92 10.35 -76.76
C PRO A 4 -5.75 9.30 -76.74
N ALA A 5 -5.90 8.00 -76.47
CA ALA A 5 -6.72 6.91 -77.04
C ALA A 5 -6.29 6.41 -78.44
N GLY A 6 -6.07 5.09 -78.55
CA GLY A 6 -5.85 4.33 -79.80
C GLY A 6 -5.07 3.02 -79.56
N THR A 7 -5.64 1.98 -78.95
CA THR A 7 -6.40 0.83 -79.51
C THR A 7 -5.65 -0.16 -80.42
N SER A 8 -6.00 -1.43 -80.18
CA SER A 8 -5.81 -2.66 -80.97
C SER A 8 -4.47 -3.38 -80.76
N GLY A 9 -4.39 -4.66 -80.42
CA GLY A 9 -5.38 -5.72 -80.28
C GLY A 9 -4.81 -7.00 -80.91
N GLN A 10 -4.69 -8.08 -80.12
CA GLN A 10 -4.76 -9.52 -80.51
C GLN A 10 -4.08 -10.36 -79.41
N ARG A 11 -4.85 -11.11 -78.63
CA ARG A 11 -5.25 -12.52 -78.85
C ARG A 11 -4.13 -13.52 -78.50
N ARG A 12 -4.34 -14.18 -77.35
CA ARG A 12 -4.44 -15.64 -77.14
C ARG A 12 -3.49 -16.24 -76.08
N LEU A 13 -4.13 -17.10 -75.28
CA LEU A 13 -3.65 -18.32 -74.66
C LEU A 13 -2.86 -18.21 -73.34
N VAL A 14 -3.65 -18.21 -72.27
CA VAL A 14 -3.60 -19.13 -71.11
C VAL A 14 -2.34 -19.99 -71.01
N ALA A 15 -1.55 -19.75 -69.96
CA ALA A 15 -0.78 -20.79 -69.28
C ALA A 15 -0.78 -20.48 -67.77
N VAL A 16 -1.32 -21.42 -67.01
CA VAL A 16 -1.47 -21.44 -65.56
C VAL A 16 -0.10 -21.68 -64.92
N MET A 17 0.29 -20.86 -63.95
CA MET A 17 1.22 -21.28 -62.89
C MET A 17 0.66 -20.87 -61.52
N LEU A 18 0.26 -21.91 -60.78
CA LEU A 18 -0.07 -21.93 -59.36
C LEU A 18 1.16 -21.50 -58.55
N GLY A 19 1.05 -20.41 -57.79
CA GLY A 19 1.97 -20.05 -56.71
C GLY A 19 1.19 -19.96 -55.40
N ALA A 20 1.09 -21.07 -54.67
CA ALA A 20 0.48 -21.12 -53.35
C ALA A 20 1.46 -20.53 -52.32
N ALA A 21 1.24 -19.29 -51.90
CA ALA A 21 1.91 -18.70 -50.75
C ALA A 21 1.17 -19.14 -49.46
N LEU A 22 1.73 -20.14 -48.81
CA LEU A 22 1.31 -20.67 -47.52
C LEU A 22 1.70 -19.68 -46.41
N VAL A 23 0.78 -18.79 -46.02
CA VAL A 23 0.92 -17.97 -44.82
C VAL A 23 0.40 -18.79 -43.64
N LEU A 24 1.30 -19.47 -42.92
CA LEU A 24 1.01 -20.02 -41.59
C LEU A 24 0.84 -18.84 -40.61
N GLY A 25 -0.40 -18.39 -40.44
CA GLY A 25 -0.78 -17.55 -39.32
C GLY A 25 -0.83 -18.41 -38.05
N ILE A 26 0.24 -18.36 -37.25
CA ILE A 26 0.22 -18.86 -35.87
C ILE A 26 -0.61 -17.86 -35.05
N ALA A 27 -1.92 -18.02 -35.10
CA ALA A 27 -2.81 -17.44 -34.10
C ALA A 27 -2.67 -18.29 -32.83
N ALA A 28 -1.70 -17.95 -31.99
CA ALA A 28 -1.67 -18.42 -30.61
C ALA A 28 -2.83 -17.76 -29.87
N CYS A 29 -4.03 -18.33 -30.03
CA CYS A 29 -5.13 -18.05 -29.12
C CYS A 29 -4.72 -18.58 -27.75
N ALA A 30 -4.31 -17.69 -26.85
CA ALA A 30 -4.36 -17.96 -25.43
C ALA A 30 -5.83 -18.21 -25.09
N SER A 31 -6.26 -19.47 -25.06
CA SER A 31 -7.55 -19.82 -24.48
C SER A 31 -7.47 -19.44 -23.00
N ALA A 32 -8.22 -18.43 -22.58
CA ALA A 32 -8.46 -18.19 -21.16
C ALA A 32 -8.93 -19.52 -20.57
N ALA A 33 -8.15 -20.08 -19.64
CA ALA A 33 -8.57 -21.29 -18.93
C ALA A 33 -9.89 -20.95 -18.22
N PRO A 34 -10.86 -21.88 -18.16
CA PRO A 34 -12.09 -21.64 -17.41
C PRO A 34 -11.75 -21.27 -15.97
N ASN A 35 -12.43 -20.25 -15.44
CA ASN A 35 -12.33 -19.89 -14.03
C ASN A 35 -12.99 -21.01 -13.21
N GLU A 36 -12.20 -21.66 -12.38
CA GLU A 36 -12.61 -22.77 -11.51
C GLU A 36 -12.56 -22.33 -10.04
N ASP A 37 -13.22 -23.08 -9.17
CA ASP A 37 -13.00 -22.98 -7.72
C ASP A 37 -11.56 -23.40 -7.38
N LEU A 38 -11.14 -23.18 -6.14
CA LEU A 38 -9.85 -23.69 -5.66
C LEU A 38 -9.76 -25.22 -5.83
N PRO A 39 -8.57 -25.77 -6.14
CA PRO A 39 -8.36 -27.21 -6.06
C PRO A 39 -8.78 -27.74 -4.68
N GLU A 40 -9.44 -28.90 -4.65
CA GLU A 40 -9.84 -29.53 -3.39
C GLU A 40 -8.63 -29.67 -2.45
N GLY A 41 -8.81 -29.28 -1.18
CA GLY A 41 -7.74 -29.27 -0.18
C GLY A 41 -6.85 -28.02 -0.20
N VAL A 42 -7.03 -27.08 -1.13
CA VAL A 42 -6.34 -25.78 -1.13
C VAL A 42 -7.20 -24.73 -0.46
N SER A 43 -6.61 -23.91 0.40
CA SER A 43 -7.28 -22.78 1.04
C SER A 43 -6.45 -21.50 0.96
N VAL A 44 -7.12 -20.36 1.03
CA VAL A 44 -6.51 -19.02 0.92
C VAL A 44 -7.01 -18.11 2.03
N ARG A 45 -6.15 -17.18 2.45
CA ARG A 45 -6.51 -16.05 3.33
C ARG A 45 -5.58 -14.87 3.11
N LEU A 46 -6.08 -13.67 3.34
CA LEU A 46 -5.26 -12.45 3.33
C LEU A 46 -4.72 -12.18 4.73
N VAL A 47 -3.46 -11.78 4.80
CA VAL A 47 -2.82 -11.28 6.02
C VAL A 47 -1.91 -10.11 5.68
N GLN A 48 -1.66 -9.25 6.67
CA GLN A 48 -0.57 -8.29 6.62
C GLN A 48 0.36 -8.52 7.80
N GLN A 49 1.62 -8.90 7.52
CA GLN A 49 2.61 -9.02 8.57
C GLN A 49 3.14 -7.62 8.94
N ARG A 50 3.68 -7.47 10.15
CA ARG A 50 4.26 -6.19 10.59
C ARG A 50 5.36 -5.66 9.67
N SER A 51 6.10 -6.55 9.01
CA SER A 51 7.13 -6.19 8.02
C SER A 51 6.56 -5.61 6.72
N ASP A 52 5.31 -5.94 6.40
CA ASP A 52 4.69 -5.58 5.13
C ASP A 52 3.98 -4.23 5.21
N VAL A 53 3.58 -3.78 6.41
CA VAL A 53 2.89 -2.50 6.66
C VAL A 53 3.65 -1.31 6.07
N ALA A 54 4.94 -1.19 6.39
CA ALA A 54 5.75 -0.04 5.94
C ALA A 54 6.02 -0.05 4.43
N LEU A 55 5.87 -1.20 3.77
CA LEU A 55 6.01 -1.36 2.32
C LEU A 55 4.65 -1.26 1.60
N HIS A 56 3.57 -1.04 2.35
CA HIS A 56 2.20 -1.05 1.84
C HIS A 56 1.88 -2.36 1.10
N GLN A 57 2.30 -3.48 1.69
CA GLN A 57 2.13 -4.82 1.14
C GLN A 57 1.24 -5.68 2.03
N ALA A 58 0.68 -6.73 1.45
CA ALA A 58 0.01 -7.81 2.16
C ALA A 58 0.47 -9.16 1.59
N GLN A 59 0.00 -10.25 2.18
CA GLN A 59 0.28 -11.61 1.71
C GLN A 59 -1.02 -12.37 1.50
N VAL A 60 -1.13 -13.00 0.34
CA VAL A 60 -2.07 -14.12 0.16
C VAL A 60 -1.38 -15.36 0.68
N GLU A 61 -1.82 -15.85 1.83
CA GLU A 61 -1.40 -17.14 2.35
C GLU A 61 -2.20 -18.25 1.68
N ILE A 62 -1.49 -19.12 0.97
CA ILE A 62 -2.07 -20.29 0.31
C ILE A 62 -1.59 -21.54 1.04
N THR A 63 -2.54 -22.34 1.53
CA THR A 63 -2.27 -23.62 2.18
C THR A 63 -2.57 -24.74 1.21
N ASN A 64 -1.57 -25.60 0.97
CA ASN A 64 -1.73 -26.80 0.15
C ASN A 64 -1.99 -28.01 1.05
N GLY A 65 -3.26 -28.37 1.23
CA GLY A 65 -3.68 -29.57 1.98
C GLY A 65 -3.66 -30.87 1.17
N THR A 66 -3.16 -30.84 -0.06
CA THR A 66 -3.05 -32.03 -0.92
C THR A 66 -1.77 -32.83 -0.63
N ASP A 67 -1.60 -33.96 -1.31
CA ASP A 67 -0.40 -34.81 -1.26
C ASP A 67 0.64 -34.49 -2.36
N SER A 68 0.34 -33.54 -3.25
CA SER A 68 1.21 -33.14 -4.36
C SER A 68 1.63 -31.67 -4.30
N PRO A 69 2.81 -31.29 -4.85
CA PRO A 69 3.23 -29.89 -4.88
C PRO A 69 2.30 -29.01 -5.72
N LEU A 70 1.83 -27.91 -5.15
CA LEU A 70 1.03 -26.89 -5.83
C LEU A 70 1.95 -25.80 -6.37
N SER A 71 1.90 -25.52 -7.67
CA SER A 71 2.58 -24.36 -8.26
C SER A 71 1.60 -23.20 -8.47
N VAL A 72 2.01 -21.97 -8.16
CA VAL A 72 1.24 -20.73 -8.35
C VAL A 72 2.07 -19.73 -9.16
N ASP A 73 1.65 -19.48 -10.40
CA ASP A 73 2.43 -18.73 -11.40
C ASP A 73 2.10 -17.23 -11.40
N ALA A 74 0.81 -16.87 -11.51
CA ALA A 74 0.29 -15.50 -11.43
C ALA A 74 -0.72 -15.40 -10.28
N LEU A 75 -0.81 -14.23 -9.64
CA LEU A 75 -1.74 -13.97 -8.54
C LEU A 75 -2.11 -12.49 -8.51
N SER A 76 -3.41 -12.22 -8.44
CA SER A 76 -4.00 -10.90 -8.27
C SER A 76 -5.13 -10.96 -7.24
N VAL A 77 -5.35 -9.87 -6.51
CA VAL A 77 -6.45 -9.71 -5.56
C VAL A 77 -7.30 -8.52 -5.99
N ALA A 78 -8.58 -8.76 -6.21
CA ALA A 78 -9.57 -7.72 -6.43
C ALA A 78 -10.30 -7.42 -5.12
N ASP A 79 -10.35 -6.15 -4.73
CA ASP A 79 -11.09 -5.67 -3.58
C ASP A 79 -11.72 -4.31 -3.92
N PRO A 80 -13.03 -4.10 -3.70
CA PRO A 80 -13.68 -2.82 -4.00
C PRO A 80 -13.07 -1.61 -3.30
N ARG A 81 -12.38 -1.80 -2.17
CA ARG A 81 -11.71 -0.73 -1.41
C ARG A 81 -10.46 -0.18 -2.09
N PHE A 82 -10.03 -0.73 -3.22
CA PHE A 82 -8.87 -0.28 -3.97
C PHE A 82 -9.26 0.26 -5.34
N GLU A 83 -8.53 1.26 -5.83
CA GLU A 83 -8.74 1.82 -7.18
C GLU A 83 -8.44 0.83 -8.31
N THR A 84 -7.57 -0.16 -8.02
CA THR A 84 -7.11 -1.19 -8.97
C THR A 84 -6.90 -2.51 -8.23
N ASP A 85 -6.63 -3.59 -8.97
CA ASP A 85 -6.29 -4.88 -8.37
C ASP A 85 -4.88 -4.86 -7.74
N ALA A 86 -4.71 -5.63 -6.66
CA ALA A 86 -3.46 -5.80 -5.96
C ALA A 86 -2.65 -6.97 -6.54
N ASP A 87 -1.57 -6.65 -7.25
CA ASP A 87 -0.74 -7.64 -7.93
C ASP A 87 0.41 -8.17 -7.07
N ARG A 88 0.83 -9.39 -7.37
CA ARG A 88 2.06 -10.01 -6.83
C ARG A 88 3.29 -9.13 -7.04
N VAL A 89 4.07 -8.94 -5.97
CA VAL A 89 5.31 -8.12 -5.98
C VAL A 89 6.42 -8.78 -6.81
N LEU A 90 6.66 -10.08 -6.62
CA LEU A 90 7.74 -10.81 -7.28
C LEU A 90 7.19 -11.72 -8.38
N GLN A 91 7.48 -11.40 -9.64
CA GLN A 91 7.05 -12.16 -10.82
C GLN A 91 7.80 -13.49 -10.96
N ARG A 92 7.40 -14.48 -10.17
CA ARG A 92 7.98 -15.84 -10.17
C ARG A 92 6.96 -16.88 -9.75
N THR A 93 7.10 -18.10 -10.23
CA THR A 93 6.36 -19.25 -9.71
C THR A 93 6.69 -19.50 -8.24
N SER A 94 5.66 -19.68 -7.41
CA SER A 94 5.78 -20.22 -6.06
C SER A 94 5.40 -21.69 -6.09
N VAL A 95 6.24 -22.55 -5.53
CA VAL A 95 5.92 -23.97 -5.31
C VAL A 95 5.65 -24.18 -3.83
N ILE A 96 4.47 -24.73 -3.53
CA ILE A 96 3.96 -24.96 -2.18
C ILE A 96 3.93 -26.46 -1.96
N ALA A 97 4.78 -26.95 -1.06
CA ALA A 97 4.87 -28.37 -0.75
C ALA A 97 3.56 -28.90 -0.13
N PRO A 98 3.31 -30.22 -0.22
CA PRO A 98 2.21 -30.87 0.50
C PRO A 98 2.19 -30.51 1.99
N GLY A 99 1.01 -30.21 2.52
CA GLY A 99 0.80 -29.85 3.93
C GLY A 99 1.42 -28.52 4.36
N SER A 100 1.89 -27.69 3.42
CA SER A 100 2.58 -26.42 3.73
C SER A 100 1.75 -25.20 3.37
N THR A 101 2.07 -24.07 4.02
CA THR A 101 1.51 -22.75 3.71
C THR A 101 2.61 -21.82 3.23
N VAL A 102 2.33 -21.05 2.18
CA VAL A 102 3.25 -20.01 1.66
C VAL A 102 2.48 -18.70 1.52
N GLY A 103 3.06 -17.62 2.07
CA GLY A 103 2.60 -16.26 1.85
C GLY A 103 3.22 -15.66 0.59
N ILE A 104 2.36 -15.31 -0.37
CA ILE A 104 2.76 -14.60 -1.60
C ILE A 104 2.45 -13.11 -1.41
N ARG A 105 3.49 -12.28 -1.45
CA ARG A 105 3.34 -10.83 -1.29
C ARG A 105 2.65 -10.18 -2.49
N ILE A 106 1.69 -9.32 -2.20
CA ILE A 106 1.01 -8.42 -3.13
C ILE A 106 1.27 -6.96 -2.72
N GLN A 107 1.31 -6.08 -3.71
CA GLN A 107 1.34 -4.63 -3.47
C GLN A 107 -0.09 -4.13 -3.31
N LEU A 108 -0.39 -3.47 -2.20
CA LEU A 108 -1.70 -2.85 -2.02
C LEU A 108 -1.76 -1.57 -2.87
N PRO A 109 -2.83 -1.36 -3.64
CA PRO A 109 -3.04 -0.13 -4.39
C PRO A 109 -3.58 0.99 -3.50
N ARG A 110 -3.72 2.19 -4.07
CA ARG A 110 -4.40 3.29 -3.39
C ARG A 110 -5.84 2.91 -3.05
N PRO A 111 -6.35 3.39 -1.90
CA PRO A 111 -7.74 3.15 -1.54
C PRO A 111 -8.69 3.91 -2.46
N ALA A 112 -9.83 3.32 -2.76
CA ALA A 112 -10.96 4.01 -3.35
C ALA A 112 -11.81 4.61 -2.21
N CYS A 113 -11.73 5.93 -2.01
CA CYS A 113 -12.30 6.59 -0.83
C CYS A 113 -13.77 7.01 -0.98
N ASP A 114 -14.35 6.80 -2.15
CA ASP A 114 -15.77 6.97 -2.44
C ASP A 114 -16.59 5.69 -2.18
N VAL A 115 -15.94 4.59 -1.79
CA VAL A 115 -16.59 3.34 -1.42
C VAL A 115 -16.57 3.08 0.10
N PRO A 116 -17.55 2.32 0.63
CA PRO A 116 -17.51 1.86 2.02
C PRO A 116 -16.35 0.91 2.33
N ASP A 117 -16.03 0.76 3.62
CA ASP A 117 -14.92 -0.06 4.13
C ASP A 117 -15.26 -1.56 4.34
N ASP A 118 -16.50 -1.96 4.04
CA ASP A 118 -17.06 -3.31 4.19
C ASP A 118 -16.88 -4.21 2.95
N GLY A 119 -16.03 -3.80 2.01
CA GLY A 119 -15.72 -4.55 0.79
C GLY A 119 -15.19 -5.97 1.06
N ALA A 120 -15.52 -6.90 0.16
CA ALA A 120 -15.03 -8.28 0.20
C ALA A 120 -13.93 -8.50 -0.83
N SER A 121 -12.80 -9.07 -0.40
CA SER A 121 -11.69 -9.40 -1.30
C SER A 121 -11.93 -10.73 -2.02
N THR A 122 -11.49 -10.81 -3.27
CA THR A 122 -11.40 -12.06 -4.04
C THR A 122 -9.99 -12.21 -4.60
N VAL A 123 -9.48 -13.45 -4.63
CA VAL A 123 -8.18 -13.76 -5.25
C VAL A 123 -8.41 -14.50 -6.57
N GLU A 124 -7.57 -14.22 -7.55
CA GLU A 124 -7.44 -14.98 -8.78
C GLU A 124 -5.98 -15.42 -8.96
N PHE A 125 -5.75 -16.71 -9.21
CA PHE A 125 -4.40 -17.21 -9.48
C PHE A 125 -4.36 -18.40 -10.42
N ALA A 126 -3.30 -18.45 -11.24
CA ALA A 126 -3.01 -19.59 -12.09
C ALA A 126 -2.28 -20.68 -11.31
N TRP A 127 -2.77 -21.91 -11.36
CA TRP A 127 -2.26 -23.03 -10.58
C TRP A 127 -1.92 -24.25 -11.43
N ARG A 128 -1.00 -25.07 -10.91
CA ARG A 128 -0.68 -26.41 -11.41
C ARG A 128 -0.55 -27.39 -10.25
N LEU A 129 -1.21 -28.53 -10.36
CA LEU A 129 -1.20 -29.62 -9.39
C LEU A 129 -1.21 -30.95 -10.17
N ASP A 130 -0.12 -31.69 -10.09
CA ASP A 130 0.14 -32.86 -10.95
C ASP A 130 0.03 -32.51 -12.45
N GLU A 131 -0.78 -33.25 -13.20
CA GLU A 131 -1.06 -33.01 -14.62
C GLU A 131 -2.19 -32.00 -14.85
N ARG A 132 -2.81 -31.47 -13.77
CA ARG A 132 -3.90 -30.50 -13.85
C ARG A 132 -3.37 -29.08 -13.73
N SER A 133 -4.03 -28.17 -14.44
CA SER A 133 -3.74 -26.74 -14.39
C SER A 133 -5.00 -25.93 -14.66
N GLY A 134 -5.13 -24.77 -14.04
CA GLY A 134 -6.28 -23.90 -14.23
C GLY A 134 -6.06 -22.50 -13.67
N ILE A 135 -7.10 -21.68 -13.74
CA ILE A 135 -7.18 -20.39 -13.05
C ILE A 135 -8.24 -20.55 -11.98
N ALA A 136 -7.86 -20.36 -10.71
CA ALA A 136 -8.80 -20.41 -9.61
C ALA A 136 -9.25 -19.00 -9.23
N ARG A 137 -10.53 -18.85 -8.88
CA ARG A 137 -11.07 -17.65 -8.24
C ARG A 137 -11.74 -18.04 -6.92
N ALA A 138 -11.48 -17.26 -5.86
CA ALA A 138 -12.05 -17.56 -4.55
C ALA A 138 -12.23 -16.31 -3.70
N ASP A 139 -13.17 -16.38 -2.76
CA ASP A 139 -13.26 -15.44 -1.66
C ASP A 139 -11.96 -15.47 -0.85
N LEU A 140 -11.48 -14.29 -0.50
CA LEU A 140 -10.22 -14.12 0.20
C LEU A 140 -10.49 -13.45 1.55
N PRO A 141 -10.74 -14.21 2.62
CA PRO A 141 -11.01 -13.64 3.94
C PRO A 141 -9.79 -12.90 4.47
N ASP A 142 -10.00 -11.68 4.96
CA ASP A 142 -9.03 -10.92 5.73
C ASP A 142 -8.93 -11.50 7.14
N ALA A 143 -7.91 -12.31 7.39
CA ALA A 143 -7.79 -13.07 8.64
C ALA A 143 -7.48 -12.20 9.85
N LEU A 144 -7.03 -10.96 9.64
CA LEU A 144 -6.68 -10.02 10.71
C LEU A 144 -7.56 -8.76 10.71
N GLU A 145 -8.55 -8.68 9.82
CA GLU A 145 -9.45 -7.54 9.64
C GLU A 145 -8.69 -6.20 9.53
N PHE A 146 -7.54 -6.21 8.85
CA PHE A 146 -6.69 -5.02 8.72
C PHE A 146 -7.16 -4.07 7.62
N LEU A 147 -7.87 -4.56 6.60
CA LEU A 147 -8.27 -3.75 5.44
C LEU A 147 -9.24 -2.62 5.80
N PRO A 148 -10.31 -2.81 6.61
CA PRO A 148 -11.20 -1.70 6.98
C PRO A 148 -10.46 -0.60 7.73
N ALA A 149 -9.63 -0.97 8.72
CA ALA A 149 -8.85 0.00 9.49
C ALA A 149 -7.79 0.73 8.64
N MET A 150 -7.20 0.06 7.65
CA MET A 150 -6.29 0.66 6.70
C MET A 150 -7.02 1.64 5.77
N HIS A 151 -8.14 1.22 5.17
CA HIS A 151 -8.96 2.03 4.27
C HIS A 151 -9.43 3.31 4.96
N ALA A 152 -10.02 3.20 6.15
CA ALA A 152 -10.46 4.37 6.92
C ALA A 152 -9.31 5.36 7.19
N ARG A 153 -8.14 4.86 7.62
CA ARG A 153 -6.97 5.70 7.89
C ARG A 153 -6.44 6.39 6.63
N GLU A 154 -6.33 5.66 5.53
CA GLU A 154 -5.77 6.19 4.28
C GLU A 154 -6.72 7.17 3.60
N CYS A 155 -8.04 6.94 3.68
CA CYS A 155 -9.02 7.88 3.15
C CYS A 155 -9.15 9.17 3.95
N VAL A 156 -8.97 9.12 5.27
CA VAL A 156 -8.83 10.34 6.08
C VAL A 156 -7.56 11.10 5.69
N ALA A 157 -6.46 10.39 5.42
CA ALA A 157 -5.21 11.02 5.00
C ALA A 157 -5.32 11.68 3.61
N ASP A 158 -6.00 11.02 2.66
CA ASP A 158 -6.28 11.56 1.33
C ASP A 158 -7.16 12.82 1.40
N ALA A 159 -8.26 12.74 2.16
CA ALA A 159 -9.16 13.87 2.39
C ALA A 159 -8.44 15.05 3.10
N LEU A 160 -7.52 14.76 4.03
CA LEU A 160 -6.68 15.81 4.61
C LEU A 160 -5.74 16.40 3.55
N GLY A 161 -5.16 15.58 2.67
CA GLY A 161 -4.28 16.01 1.59
C GLY A 161 -4.92 17.02 0.65
N ASP A 162 -6.23 16.88 0.38
CA ASP A 162 -7.01 17.87 -0.36
C ASP A 162 -7.11 19.22 0.35
N ALA A 163 -7.11 19.24 1.68
CA ALA A 163 -7.20 20.47 2.49
C ALA A 163 -5.82 21.07 2.82
N ALA A 164 -4.82 20.23 3.11
CA ALA A 164 -3.47 20.66 3.47
C ALA A 164 -2.43 19.53 3.38
N ALA A 165 -1.20 19.90 3.04
CA ALA A 165 -0.03 19.05 3.27
C ALA A 165 0.49 19.23 4.70
N ALA A 166 0.58 18.15 5.46
CA ALA A 166 1.16 18.12 6.80
C ALA A 166 2.38 17.18 6.83
N SER A 167 3.51 17.65 7.34
CA SER A 167 4.73 16.84 7.42
C SER A 167 5.70 17.39 8.47
N PHE A 168 6.58 16.54 8.99
CA PHE A 168 7.70 17.01 9.80
C PHE A 168 8.79 17.59 8.90
N THR A 169 9.14 18.86 9.13
CA THR A 169 10.03 19.62 8.25
C THR A 169 11.42 19.80 8.84
N HIS A 170 11.55 19.73 10.17
CA HIS A 170 12.82 19.93 10.85
C HIS A 170 12.84 19.19 12.20
N PHE A 171 14.02 18.76 12.62
CA PHE A 171 14.29 18.29 13.97
C PHE A 171 15.51 19.03 14.51
N GLU A 172 15.37 19.57 15.71
CA GLU A 172 16.46 20.22 16.45
C GLU A 172 16.76 19.39 17.71
N PRO A 173 17.91 18.69 17.78
CA PRO A 173 18.31 17.94 18.96
C PRO A 173 18.38 18.81 20.21
N GLY A 174 17.96 18.27 21.35
CA GLY A 174 17.95 19.00 22.61
C GLY A 174 19.36 19.31 23.13
N ALA A 175 19.60 20.54 23.57
CA ALA A 175 20.82 20.88 24.30
C ALA A 175 20.70 20.44 25.77
N GLY A 176 21.49 19.44 26.20
CA GLY A 176 21.68 19.13 27.61
C GLY A 176 20.60 18.24 28.26
N GLY A 177 20.29 17.10 27.64
CA GLY A 177 19.53 16.03 28.30
C GLY A 177 18.02 16.05 28.06
N GLY A 178 17.57 16.54 26.90
CA GLY A 178 16.25 16.36 26.30
C GLY A 178 16.40 15.71 24.92
N VAL A 179 15.37 15.04 24.37
CA VAL A 179 15.47 14.44 23.02
C VAL A 179 15.60 15.54 21.97
N GLY A 180 14.74 16.55 22.01
CA GLY A 180 14.80 17.68 21.08
C GLY A 180 13.42 18.22 20.73
N SER A 181 13.34 18.99 19.66
CA SER A 181 12.08 19.52 19.14
C SER A 181 11.87 19.14 17.68
N LEU A 182 10.64 18.78 17.35
CA LEU A 182 10.20 18.36 16.04
C LEU A 182 9.25 19.41 15.47
N THR A 183 9.58 19.97 14.30
CA THR A 183 8.75 20.97 13.63
C THR A 183 7.74 20.28 12.72
N LEU A 184 6.45 20.43 13.03
CA LEU A 184 5.35 20.11 12.14
C LEU A 184 5.06 21.31 11.23
N GLY A 185 5.27 21.14 9.93
CA GLY A 185 4.86 22.09 8.90
C GLY A 185 3.49 21.72 8.33
N VAL A 186 2.60 22.70 8.24
CA VAL A 186 1.27 22.56 7.64
C VAL A 186 1.10 23.62 6.56
N LEU A 187 0.81 23.16 5.33
CA LEU A 187 0.59 24.00 4.17
C LEU A 187 -0.83 23.75 3.61
N PRO A 188 -1.78 24.64 3.91
CA PRO A 188 -3.14 24.57 3.37
C PRO A 188 -3.17 24.75 1.85
N THR A 189 -4.09 24.06 1.19
CA THR A 189 -4.32 24.18 -0.26
C THR A 189 -5.28 25.31 -0.61
N GLY A 190 -6.14 25.68 0.34
CA GLY A 190 -7.26 26.62 0.16
C GLY A 190 -8.52 26.00 -0.43
N ALA A 191 -8.49 24.75 -0.86
CA ALA A 191 -9.63 24.08 -1.51
C ALA A 191 -10.60 23.42 -0.50
N GLY A 192 -10.07 22.92 0.62
CA GLY A 192 -10.82 22.19 1.64
C GLY A 192 -10.72 22.83 3.03
N GLY A 193 -11.59 22.37 3.93
CA GLY A 193 -11.56 22.72 5.36
C GLY A 193 -11.19 21.52 6.22
N ALA A 194 -10.27 21.71 7.16
CA ALA A 194 -9.84 20.68 8.09
C ALA A 194 -9.40 21.27 9.44
N ARG A 195 -9.20 20.40 10.42
CA ARG A 195 -8.57 20.73 11.70
C ARG A 195 -7.61 19.62 12.10
N ILE A 196 -6.42 19.99 12.52
CA ILE A 196 -5.48 19.06 13.15
C ILE A 196 -5.65 19.22 14.65
N GLU A 197 -6.24 18.21 15.30
CA GLU A 197 -6.70 18.28 16.68
C GLU A 197 -5.55 18.15 17.66
N ALA A 198 -4.81 17.06 17.53
CA ALA A 198 -3.81 16.62 18.48
C ALA A 198 -2.85 15.63 17.84
N ILE A 199 -1.66 15.52 18.40
CA ILE A 199 -0.69 14.48 18.07
C ILE A 199 -0.52 13.55 19.27
N ARG A 200 -0.47 12.24 19.02
CA ARG A 200 -0.37 11.21 20.05
C ARG A 200 1.08 10.75 20.22
N PRO A 201 1.49 10.35 21.44
CA PRO A 201 2.81 9.83 21.69
C PRO A 201 2.98 8.50 20.96
N THR A 202 4.23 8.10 20.77
CA THR A 202 4.59 6.78 20.27
C THR A 202 5.07 5.91 21.42
N ASN A 203 5.41 4.65 21.13
CA ASN A 203 6.03 3.77 22.13
C ASN A 203 7.42 4.26 22.60
N LEU A 204 8.04 5.18 21.86
CA LEU A 204 9.39 5.70 22.14
C LEU A 204 9.38 7.16 22.60
N LEU A 205 8.45 7.98 22.09
CA LEU A 205 8.46 9.43 22.23
C LEU A 205 7.13 9.93 22.80
N GLY A 206 7.21 10.79 23.81
CA GLY A 206 6.11 11.55 24.37
C GLY A 206 6.34 13.07 24.28
N PHE A 207 5.49 13.83 24.97
CA PHE A 207 5.45 15.30 24.91
C PHE A 207 5.56 15.96 26.30
N GLY A 208 6.45 15.48 27.15
CA GLY A 208 6.64 15.98 28.52
C GLY A 208 5.39 15.93 29.40
N ASP A 209 5.06 17.05 30.05
CA ASP A 209 3.98 17.19 31.05
C ASP A 209 2.57 16.89 30.52
N ALA A 210 2.37 16.71 29.20
CA ALA A 210 1.12 16.25 28.60
C ALA A 210 0.71 14.81 29.03
N GLY A 211 1.63 14.11 29.72
CA GLY A 211 1.40 12.83 30.36
C GLY A 211 1.89 11.65 29.54
N THR A 212 2.11 10.53 30.23
CA THR A 212 2.62 9.28 29.65
C THR A 212 1.53 8.20 29.53
N GLY A 213 0.26 8.61 29.47
CA GLY A 213 -0.87 7.69 29.30
C GLY A 213 -1.14 7.38 27.82
N PRO A 214 -1.78 6.25 27.50
CA PRO A 214 -2.21 5.93 26.13
C PRO A 214 -3.23 6.95 25.56
N ASP A 215 -3.92 7.69 26.44
CA ASP A 215 -4.82 8.79 26.07
C ASP A 215 -4.14 10.18 26.09
N ALA A 216 -2.85 10.24 26.43
CA ALA A 216 -2.11 11.49 26.35
C ALA A 216 -2.04 11.90 24.88
N ALA A 217 -2.46 13.11 24.58
CA ALA A 217 -2.34 13.70 23.25
C ALA A 217 -1.94 15.16 23.45
N LEU A 218 -0.97 15.63 22.69
CA LEU A 218 -0.60 17.04 22.68
C LEU A 218 -1.60 17.79 21.80
N PRO A 219 -2.46 18.67 22.35
CA PRO A 219 -3.41 19.41 21.55
C PRO A 219 -2.67 20.37 20.61
N LEU A 220 -2.94 20.26 19.31
CA LEU A 220 -2.40 21.15 18.28
C LEU A 220 -3.41 22.24 17.91
N GLN A 221 -4.70 21.88 17.82
CA GLN A 221 -5.82 22.78 17.55
C GLN A 221 -5.57 23.73 16.35
N ILE A 222 -5.01 23.18 15.26
CA ILE A 222 -4.68 23.94 14.05
C ILE A 222 -5.92 23.97 13.16
N GLU A 223 -6.57 25.13 13.10
CA GLU A 223 -7.71 25.35 12.20
C GLU A 223 -7.26 25.70 10.79
N LEU A 224 -7.80 24.98 9.80
CA LEU A 224 -7.53 25.15 8.37
C LEU A 224 -8.86 25.43 7.66
N PRO A 225 -9.37 26.68 7.70
CA PRO A 225 -10.62 27.03 7.03
C PRO A 225 -10.46 27.01 5.50
N ALA A 226 -11.56 26.79 4.78
CA ALA A 226 -11.54 26.88 3.32
C ALA A 226 -11.09 28.28 2.84
N GLY A 227 -10.31 28.33 1.76
CA GLY A 227 -9.68 29.56 1.25
C GLY A 227 -8.38 29.96 1.95
N ASP A 228 -8.00 29.26 3.01
CA ASP A 228 -6.72 29.49 3.68
C ASP A 228 -5.55 28.93 2.88
N THR A 229 -4.45 29.69 2.84
CA THR A 229 -3.21 29.32 2.15
C THR A 229 -1.97 29.63 3.01
N ALA A 230 -2.17 30.09 4.25
CA ALA A 230 -1.09 30.50 5.12
C ALA A 230 -0.37 29.27 5.70
N ARG A 231 0.93 29.17 5.42
CA ARG A 231 1.80 28.16 6.04
C ARG A 231 1.85 28.36 7.55
N ARG A 232 1.79 27.25 8.29
CA ARG A 232 1.95 27.21 9.75
C ARG A 232 3.05 26.24 10.12
N GLU A 233 3.73 26.55 11.21
CA GLU A 233 4.73 25.67 11.79
C GLU A 233 4.50 25.58 13.30
N VAL A 234 4.56 24.36 13.83
CA VAL A 234 4.41 24.08 15.26
C VAL A 234 5.63 23.29 15.71
N ASN A 235 6.31 23.80 16.74
CA ASN A 235 7.43 23.09 17.36
C ASN A 235 6.90 22.20 18.50
N ILE A 236 7.18 20.92 18.39
CA ILE A 236 6.74 19.88 19.32
C ILE A 236 7.96 19.43 20.12
N VAL A 237 7.96 19.67 21.43
CA VAL A 237 9.04 19.20 22.30
C VAL A 237 8.87 17.70 22.53
N LEU A 238 9.93 16.95 22.25
CA LEU A 238 9.97 15.50 22.40
C LEU A 238 10.68 15.12 23.70
N GLU A 239 10.07 14.17 24.40
CA GLU A 239 10.67 13.49 25.56
C GLU A 239 10.64 11.98 25.35
N PRO A 240 11.56 11.22 25.96
CA PRO A 240 11.54 9.78 25.84
C PRO A 240 10.40 9.22 26.69
N PHE A 241 9.55 8.41 26.06
CA PHE A 241 8.50 7.68 26.75
C PHE A 241 9.05 6.47 27.50
N ARG A 242 10.07 5.83 26.92
CA ARG A 242 10.76 4.65 27.46
C ARG A 242 12.26 4.74 27.19
N CYS A 243 13.06 4.37 28.18
CA CYS A 243 14.52 4.27 28.08
C CYS A 243 15.05 2.85 28.35
N ASP A 244 14.25 1.81 28.15
CA ASP A 244 14.76 0.44 28.19
C ASP A 244 15.39 0.04 26.85
N ALA A 245 16.47 -0.75 26.90
CA ALA A 245 17.24 -1.11 25.71
C ALA A 245 16.41 -1.81 24.62
N HIS A 246 15.39 -2.59 25.00
CA HIS A 246 14.49 -3.23 24.04
C HIS A 246 13.67 -2.19 23.27
N ALA A 247 13.14 -1.17 23.95
CA ALA A 247 12.40 -0.09 23.31
C ALA A 247 13.28 0.79 22.41
N VAL A 248 14.52 1.06 22.78
CA VAL A 248 15.37 1.97 22.00
C VAL A 248 16.03 1.27 20.80
N GLN A 249 16.47 0.02 20.95
CA GLN A 249 17.27 -0.66 19.91
C GLN A 249 16.44 -1.40 18.86
N GLU A 250 15.24 -1.88 19.21
CA GLU A 250 14.40 -2.69 18.30
C GLU A 250 13.18 -1.95 17.76
N ASP A 251 12.98 -0.69 18.16
CA ASP A 251 11.82 0.07 17.73
C ASP A 251 11.92 0.56 16.27
N LYS A 252 10.87 0.25 15.51
CA LYS A 252 10.77 0.54 14.07
C LYS A 252 9.70 1.57 13.74
N ARG A 253 8.89 1.98 14.73
CA ARG A 253 7.71 2.83 14.55
C ARG A 253 7.63 4.02 15.51
N GLY A 254 8.60 4.20 16.40
CA GLY A 254 8.63 5.23 17.43
C GLY A 254 8.78 6.64 16.91
N THR A 255 9.06 6.81 15.61
CA THR A 255 9.05 8.10 14.92
C THR A 255 7.86 8.24 13.95
N ILE A 256 6.83 7.40 14.09
CA ILE A 256 5.55 7.48 13.38
C ILE A 256 4.48 7.85 14.39
N PHE A 257 3.94 9.05 14.26
CA PHE A 257 2.99 9.63 15.20
C PHE A 257 1.58 9.54 14.63
N THR A 258 0.65 9.02 15.43
CA THR A 258 -0.77 9.13 15.13
C THR A 258 -1.23 10.55 15.40
N THR A 259 -1.92 11.15 14.44
CA THR A 259 -2.44 12.52 14.55
C THR A 259 -3.95 12.49 14.37
N ASP A 260 -4.66 13.04 15.35
CA ASP A 260 -6.10 13.17 15.32
C ASP A 260 -6.47 14.39 14.45
N VAL A 261 -7.41 14.19 13.53
CA VAL A 261 -7.85 15.22 12.59
C VAL A 261 -9.37 15.23 12.48
N THR A 262 -9.91 16.39 12.10
CA THR A 262 -11.28 16.51 11.61
C THR A 262 -11.24 17.00 10.17
N VAL A 263 -11.83 16.26 9.24
CA VAL A 263 -11.90 16.65 7.81
C VAL A 263 -13.37 16.58 7.38
N GLY A 264 -13.87 17.65 6.76
CA GLY A 264 -15.29 17.70 6.38
C GLY A 264 -16.28 17.59 7.54
N GLY A 265 -15.84 17.78 8.79
CA GLY A 265 -16.64 17.60 10.01
C GLY A 265 -16.59 16.19 10.59
N GLU A 266 -15.90 15.25 9.96
CA GLU A 266 -15.72 13.88 10.46
C GLU A 266 -14.36 13.73 11.15
N ASN A 267 -14.36 13.03 12.28
CA ASN A 267 -13.14 12.75 13.03
C ASN A 267 -12.43 11.54 12.43
N GLY A 268 -11.11 11.61 12.35
CA GLY A 268 -10.27 10.52 11.89
C GLY A 268 -8.85 10.61 12.43
N GLN A 269 -8.02 9.67 12.00
CA GLN A 269 -6.62 9.61 12.37
C GLN A 269 -5.75 9.39 11.14
N ILE A 270 -4.59 10.04 11.13
CA ILE A 270 -3.55 9.84 10.12
C ILE A 270 -2.24 9.46 10.80
N GLU A 271 -1.31 8.89 10.03
CA GLU A 271 0.07 8.67 10.47
C GLU A 271 0.99 9.72 9.84
N LEU A 272 1.74 10.43 10.69
CA LEU A 272 2.84 11.30 10.27
C LEU A 272 4.16 10.62 10.65
N ALA A 273 4.97 10.30 9.66
CA ALA A 273 6.28 9.69 9.85
C ALA A 273 7.40 10.72 9.72
N ALA A 274 8.38 10.68 10.62
CA ALA A 274 9.64 11.38 10.41
C ALA A 274 10.35 10.83 9.16
N PRO A 275 10.85 11.68 8.25
CA PRO A 275 11.65 11.25 7.10
C PRO A 275 12.87 10.42 7.52
N PRO A 276 13.43 9.54 6.66
CA PRO A 276 14.50 8.61 7.04
C PRO A 276 15.71 9.26 7.72
N ASP A 277 16.17 10.41 7.22
CA ASP A 277 17.32 11.12 7.78
C ASP A 277 16.99 11.69 9.16
N MET A 278 15.83 12.34 9.29
CA MET A 278 15.33 12.87 10.56
C MET A 278 15.06 11.77 11.59
N ARG A 279 14.55 10.61 11.15
CA ARG A 279 14.36 9.44 12.00
C ARG A 279 15.68 9.01 12.62
N ALA A 280 16.77 8.97 11.85
CA ALA A 280 18.08 8.60 12.38
C ALA A 280 18.56 9.61 13.43
N GLU A 281 18.39 10.91 13.20
CA GLU A 281 18.74 11.97 14.16
C GLU A 281 17.94 11.86 15.46
N ILE A 282 16.62 11.64 15.36
CA ILE A 282 15.75 11.46 16.53
C ILE A 282 16.18 10.23 17.33
N LEU A 283 16.43 9.09 16.67
CA LEU A 283 16.84 7.86 17.35
C LEU A 283 18.20 8.01 18.03
N ASN A 284 19.14 8.72 17.42
CA ASN A 284 20.42 9.04 18.05
C ASN A 284 20.23 9.92 19.29
N ALA A 285 19.39 10.96 19.20
CA ALA A 285 19.10 11.83 20.35
C ALA A 285 18.41 11.07 21.51
N VAL A 286 17.54 10.11 21.20
CA VAL A 286 16.94 9.21 22.20
C VAL A 286 18.01 8.30 22.81
N ALA A 287 18.89 7.71 22.00
CA ALA A 287 19.97 6.85 22.50
C ALA A 287 20.93 7.63 23.41
N ASP A 288 21.31 8.85 23.03
CA ASP A 288 22.15 9.76 23.82
C ASP A 288 21.46 10.12 25.15
N TYR A 289 20.17 10.49 25.10
CA TYR A 289 19.39 10.79 26.30
C TYR A 289 19.35 9.58 27.26
N CYS A 290 19.05 8.39 26.73
CA CYS A 290 18.87 7.19 27.55
C CYS A 290 20.20 6.52 27.93
N GLY A 291 21.36 7.04 27.51
CA GLY A 291 22.68 6.51 27.85
C GLY A 291 23.10 5.25 27.07
N PHE A 292 22.54 5.06 25.87
CA PHE A 292 22.92 3.99 24.94
C PHE A 292 23.84 4.46 23.79
N GLY A 293 24.10 5.78 23.69
CA GLY A 293 24.89 6.40 22.62
C GLY A 293 26.41 6.28 22.72
N SER A 294 26.95 5.28 23.43
CA SER A 294 28.41 5.08 23.60
C SER A 294 28.89 3.71 23.15
#